data_AF-A0A5B7A032-F1
#
_entry.id   AF-A0A5B7A032-F1
#
_cell.length_a   1.000
_cell.length_b   1.000
_cell.length_c   1.000
_cell.angle_alpha   90.00
_cell.angle_beta   90.00
_cell.angle_gamma   90.00
#
_symmetry.space_group_name_H-M   'P 1'
#
loop_
_entity.id
_entity.type
_entity.pdbx_description
1 polymer ?
#
loop_
_entity_poly.entity_id
_entity_poly.type
_entity_poly.pdbx_seq_one_letter_code
_entity_poly.pdbx_strand_id
1 'polypeptide(L)'
;MHKSRSEDRNLNMPKTVTCRVLSTDTFKTLSDSLLQKDDLQKANLTGKGVGEHSLEGLPDGNVPSCCVDSKPSLLLAGLHACGDLSVTMLRTFLECKDVKAVVSIGCCYNLLSEEVENADSQCGFPMSKGIKSAGLSLGKSSRDLACQSAERWRCLGKDAGLHNFELHAFRAAFQM
;
A
#
# COMPACT_ATOMS: atom_id res chain seq x y z
N MET A 1 -28.31 -25.38 10.54
CA MET A 1 -27.82 -24.36 11.49
C MET A 1 -26.36 -24.66 11.82
N HIS A 2 -25.40 -24.06 11.12
CA HIS A 2 -24.01 -24.04 11.56
C HIS A 2 -23.68 -22.59 11.93
N LYS A 3 -23.62 -22.30 13.24
CA LYS A 3 -23.07 -21.06 13.77
C LYS A 3 -21.54 -21.14 13.63
N SER A 4 -20.97 -20.46 12.65
CA SER A 4 -19.55 -20.16 12.64
C SER A 4 -19.29 -19.04 13.66
N ARG A 5 -18.59 -19.42 14.72
CA ARG A 5 -18.08 -18.54 15.77
C ARG A 5 -17.12 -17.54 15.10
N SER A 6 -17.52 -16.26 15.07
CA SER A 6 -16.65 -15.16 14.67
C SER A 6 -15.58 -15.02 15.74
N GLU A 7 -14.38 -15.54 15.46
CA GLU A 7 -13.19 -15.19 16.21
C GLU A 7 -12.85 -13.74 15.87
N ASP A 8 -12.90 -12.89 16.87
CA ASP A 8 -12.56 -11.47 16.81
C ASP A 8 -11.05 -11.32 16.58
N ARG A 9 -10.64 -11.55 15.33
CA ARG A 9 -9.27 -11.25 14.90
C ARG A 9 -9.21 -9.75 14.82
N ASN A 10 -8.39 -9.14 15.69
CA ASN A 10 -7.96 -7.75 15.57
C ASN A 10 -7.28 -7.57 14.21
N LEU A 11 -8.08 -7.31 13.18
CA LEU A 11 -7.62 -6.92 11.87
C LEU A 11 -7.10 -5.50 12.03
N ASN A 12 -5.79 -5.31 11.99
CA ASN A 12 -5.20 -3.98 11.86
C ASN A 12 -5.79 -3.34 10.59
N MET A 13 -6.78 -2.48 10.78
CA MET A 13 -7.45 -1.80 9.69
C MET A 13 -6.44 -0.82 9.06
N PRO A 14 -6.18 -0.90 7.75
CA PRO A 14 -5.33 0.06 7.08
C PRO A 14 -5.85 1.48 7.33
N LYS A 15 -5.01 2.37 7.84
CA LYS A 15 -5.34 3.79 8.03
C LYS A 15 -4.99 4.53 6.74
N THR A 16 -6.00 5.12 6.09
CA THR A 16 -5.77 5.99 4.92
C THR A 16 -5.53 7.42 5.40
N VAL A 17 -4.46 8.05 4.90
CA VAL A 17 -4.14 9.46 5.16
C VAL A 17 -4.04 10.19 3.83
N THR A 18 -4.81 11.26 3.65
CA THR A 18 -4.67 12.18 2.52
C THR A 18 -3.81 13.36 2.97
N CYS A 19 -2.66 13.56 2.34
CA CYS A 19 -1.77 14.69 2.64
C CYS A 19 -1.15 15.25 1.36
N ARG A 20 -0.74 16.52 1.41
CA ARG A 20 0.02 17.16 0.33
C ARG A 20 1.51 17.06 0.67
N VAL A 21 2.22 16.17 -0.01
CA VAL A 21 3.67 16.00 0.18
C VAL A 21 4.39 17.08 -0.63
N LEU A 22 4.93 18.09 0.06
CA LEU A 22 5.61 19.23 -0.56
C LEU A 22 7.15 19.08 -0.55
N SER A 23 7.68 18.20 0.30
CA SER A 23 9.12 17.92 0.40
C SER A 23 9.37 16.52 0.98
N THR A 24 10.62 16.04 0.83
CA THR A 24 11.09 14.80 1.47
C THR A 24 11.01 14.86 2.99
N ASP A 25 11.22 16.03 3.60
CA ASP A 25 11.15 16.21 5.07
C ASP A 25 9.71 16.09 5.58
N THR A 26 8.73 16.55 4.79
CA THR A 26 7.31 16.37 5.08
C THR A 26 6.97 14.87 5.14
N PHE A 27 7.54 14.10 4.21
CA PHE A 27 7.35 12.64 4.16
C PHE A 27 8.02 11.91 5.33
N LYS A 28 9.25 12.30 5.71
CA LYS A 28 9.92 11.76 6.90
C LYS A 28 9.10 11.99 8.16
N THR A 29 8.65 13.23 8.37
CA THR A 29 7.81 13.59 9.53
C THR A 29 6.52 12.78 9.59
N LEU A 30 5.86 12.58 8.44
CA LEU A 30 4.66 11.73 8.36
C LEU A 30 4.95 10.27 8.66
N SER A 31 6.06 9.73 8.14
CA SER A 31 6.52 8.38 8.40
C SER A 31 6.81 8.16 9.89
N ASP A 32 7.55 9.07 10.52
CA ASP A 32 7.91 8.99 11.94
C ASP A 32 6.67 9.09 12.84
N SER A 33 5.72 9.95 12.50
CA SER A 33 4.45 10.06 13.23
C SER A 33 3.60 8.78 13.13
N LEU A 34 3.59 8.11 11.97
CA LEU A 34 2.89 6.84 11.79
C LEU A 34 3.55 5.71 12.59
N LEU A 35 4.88 5.66 12.62
CA LEU A 35 5.64 4.67 13.40
C LEU A 35 5.44 4.82 14.92
N GLN A 36 5.49 6.05 15.43
CA GLN A 36 5.29 6.30 16.87
C GLN A 36 3.88 5.94 17.37
N LYS A 37 2.87 6.00 16.50
CA LYS A 37 1.49 5.67 16.88
C LYS A 37 1.28 4.17 17.07
N ASP A 38 2.06 3.33 16.40
CA ASP A 38 2.02 1.87 16.56
C ASP A 38 2.79 1.41 17.82
N ASP A 39 3.87 2.11 18.18
CA ASP A 39 4.61 1.83 19.42
C ASP A 39 3.84 2.24 20.68
N LEU A 40 3.11 3.37 20.65
CA LEU A 40 2.24 3.76 21.76
C LEU A 40 1.10 2.75 21.99
N GLN A 41 0.58 2.13 20.93
CA GLN A 41 -0.44 1.09 21.06
C GLN A 41 0.12 -0.22 21.65
N LYS A 42 1.39 -0.56 21.37
CA LYS A 42 2.07 -1.71 22.01
C LYS A 42 2.46 -1.44 23.47
N ALA A 43 2.87 -0.22 23.80
CA ALA A 43 3.22 0.15 25.18
C ALA A 43 1.99 0.12 26.11
N ASN A 44 0.80 0.44 25.61
CA ASN A 44 -0.42 0.45 26.42
C ASN A 44 -0.98 -0.95 26.78
N LEU A 45 -0.36 -2.04 26.31
CA LEU A 45 -0.71 -3.42 26.68
C LEU A 45 0.28 -4.05 27.68
N THR A 46 1.36 -3.34 28.06
CA THR A 46 2.40 -3.89 28.93
C THR A 46 2.81 -2.86 29.98
N GLY A 47 2.29 -2.99 31.21
CA GLY A 47 2.87 -2.34 32.39
C GLY A 47 1.89 -1.56 33.27
N LYS A 48 1.13 -2.27 34.11
CA LYS A 48 0.65 -1.70 35.38
C LYS A 48 1.59 -2.20 36.47
N GLY A 49 2.48 -1.34 36.93
CA GLY A 49 3.43 -1.59 38.01
C GLY A 49 4.05 -0.28 38.44
N VAL A 50 3.40 0.37 39.40
CA VAL A 50 3.77 1.67 40.00
C VAL A 50 5.01 1.51 40.89
N GLY A 51 5.92 2.47 40.83
CA GLY A 51 7.03 2.65 41.76
C GLY A 51 7.75 3.97 41.51
N GLU A 52 7.35 5.01 42.24
CA GLU A 52 8.01 6.32 42.32
C GLU A 52 9.35 6.23 43.05
N HIS A 53 10.38 6.97 42.61
CA HIS A 53 11.21 7.80 43.51
C HIS A 53 12.11 8.79 42.76
N SER A 54 12.13 10.02 43.27
CA SER A 54 12.89 11.21 42.85
C SER A 54 14.40 11.11 43.08
N LEU A 55 15.22 11.84 42.30
CA LEU A 55 16.03 12.99 42.75
C LEU A 55 17.00 13.51 41.65
N GLU A 56 17.32 14.80 41.77
CA GLU A 56 18.17 15.62 40.90
C GLU A 56 19.66 15.27 40.90
N GLY A 57 20.37 15.70 39.84
CA GLY A 57 21.83 15.86 39.85
C GLY A 57 22.46 15.84 38.46
N LEU A 58 22.97 16.99 38.00
CA LEU A 58 23.97 17.08 36.92
C LEU A 58 25.36 16.90 37.57
N PRO A 59 26.24 16.06 37.00
CA PRO A 59 27.45 16.62 36.39
C PRO A 59 27.88 15.92 35.10
N ASP A 60 28.42 16.74 34.21
CA ASP A 60 29.61 16.54 33.35
C ASP A 60 29.98 15.13 32.83
N GLY A 61 30.19 15.06 31.51
CA GLY A 61 31.07 14.04 30.91
C GLY A 61 30.48 12.64 30.68
N ASN A 62 29.50 12.52 29.77
CA ASN A 62 29.41 11.37 28.88
C ASN A 62 28.38 11.70 27.79
N VAL A 63 28.86 12.08 26.61
CA VAL A 63 28.05 12.01 25.39
C VAL A 63 27.71 10.53 25.24
N PRO A 64 26.44 10.08 25.29
CA PRO A 64 26.11 8.78 24.80
C PRO A 64 26.38 8.87 23.29
N SER A 65 27.55 8.41 22.88
CA SER A 65 27.79 7.97 21.51
C SER A 65 26.92 6.74 21.31
N CYS A 66 25.61 6.94 21.30
CA CYS A 66 24.68 5.99 20.75
C CYS A 66 24.82 6.15 19.25
N CYS A 67 25.87 5.54 18.70
CA CYS A 67 25.85 5.01 17.36
C CYS A 67 24.72 3.97 17.33
N VAL A 68 23.49 4.47 17.26
CA VAL A 68 22.40 3.65 16.77
C VAL A 68 22.81 3.37 15.34
N ASP A 69 23.28 2.15 15.08
CA ASP A 69 23.36 1.57 13.73
C ASP A 69 21.93 1.47 13.18
N SER A 70 21.29 2.61 13.01
CA SER A 70 20.00 2.77 12.39
C SER A 70 20.23 2.61 10.92
N LYS A 71 20.04 1.38 10.42
CA LYS A 71 19.93 1.15 8.98
C LYS A 71 19.00 2.20 8.37
N PRO A 72 19.38 2.83 7.25
CA PRO A 72 18.57 3.87 6.63
C PRO A 72 17.21 3.29 6.23
N SER A 73 16.14 3.98 6.64
CA SER A 73 14.78 3.67 6.19
C SER A 73 14.62 4.01 4.71
N LEU A 74 14.08 3.06 3.93
CA LEU A 74 13.88 3.22 2.50
C LEU A 74 12.40 3.49 2.16
N LEU A 75 12.20 4.35 1.15
CA LEU A 75 10.93 4.55 0.47
C LEU A 75 11.02 3.86 -0.89
N LEU A 76 10.11 2.93 -1.16
CA LEU A 76 9.98 2.34 -2.49
C LEU A 76 8.97 3.15 -3.31
N ALA A 77 9.43 3.84 -4.35
CA ALA A 77 8.57 4.69 -5.17
C ALA A 77 8.57 4.23 -6.63
N GLY A 78 7.39 4.10 -7.20
CA GLY A 78 7.14 3.79 -8.61
C GLY A 78 6.07 4.74 -9.14
N LEU A 79 6.46 5.64 -10.03
CA LEU A 79 5.57 6.67 -10.58
C LEU A 79 4.79 6.19 -11.82
N HIS A 80 5.25 5.09 -12.42
CA HIS A 80 4.61 4.36 -13.52
C HIS A 80 4.82 2.86 -13.29
N ALA A 81 4.29 2.35 -12.17
CA ALA A 81 4.42 0.95 -11.77
C ALA A 81 3.49 0.04 -12.61
N CYS A 82 3.83 -0.14 -13.88
CA CYS A 82 3.03 -0.87 -14.86
C CYS A 82 2.88 -2.37 -14.56
N GLY A 83 1.68 -2.92 -14.74
CA GLY A 83 1.42 -4.35 -14.59
C GLY A 83 1.97 -4.96 -13.30
N ASP A 84 2.71 -6.04 -13.45
CA ASP A 84 3.29 -6.81 -12.32
C ASP A 84 4.38 -6.06 -11.54
N LEU A 85 4.86 -4.92 -12.04
CA LEU A 85 5.78 -4.08 -11.26
C LEU A 85 5.11 -3.55 -9.99
N SER A 86 3.84 -3.13 -10.07
CA SER A 86 3.06 -2.71 -8.89
C SER A 86 3.00 -3.82 -7.84
N VAL A 87 2.81 -5.06 -8.29
CA VAL A 87 2.65 -6.24 -7.45
C VAL A 87 3.98 -6.63 -6.82
N THR A 88 5.04 -6.63 -7.63
CA THR A 88 6.42 -6.85 -7.16
C THR A 88 6.80 -5.83 -6.10
N MET A 89 6.50 -4.54 -6.31
CA MET A 89 6.77 -3.50 -5.32
C MET A 89 6.06 -3.77 -3.99
N LEU A 90 4.80 -4.20 -4.03
CA LEU A 90 4.05 -4.55 -2.82
C LEU A 90 4.63 -5.79 -2.12
N ARG A 91 5.07 -6.82 -2.86
CA ARG A 91 5.77 -7.98 -2.28
C ARG A 91 7.09 -7.57 -1.64
N THR A 92 7.91 -6.79 -2.34
CA THR A 92 9.18 -6.26 -1.82
C THR A 92 8.97 -5.44 -0.55
N PHE A 93 7.92 -4.62 -0.48
CA PHE A 93 7.58 -3.88 0.73
C PHE A 93 7.31 -4.80 1.93
N LEU A 94 6.65 -5.95 1.71
CA LEU A 94 6.37 -6.92 2.77
C LEU A 94 7.60 -7.76 3.15
N GLU A 95 8.48 -8.04 2.19
CA GLU A 95 9.66 -8.90 2.37
C GLU A 95 10.89 -8.12 2.91
N CYS A 96 11.04 -6.84 2.53
CA CYS A 96 12.18 -6.02 2.89
C CYS A 96 11.88 -5.10 4.08
N LYS A 97 12.40 -5.47 5.27
CA LYS A 97 12.21 -4.70 6.52
C LYS A 97 12.78 -3.28 6.48
N ASP A 98 13.72 -3.02 5.58
CA ASP A 98 14.35 -1.70 5.43
C ASP A 98 13.42 -0.73 4.68
N VAL A 99 12.47 -1.24 3.86
CA VAL A 99 11.45 -0.43 3.19
C VAL A 99 10.31 -0.12 4.18
N LYS A 100 10.13 1.15 4.52
CA LYS A 100 9.12 1.60 5.50
C LYS A 100 7.84 2.15 4.87
N ALA A 101 7.90 2.50 3.60
CA ALA A 101 6.74 2.97 2.86
C ALA A 101 6.85 2.65 1.36
N VAL A 102 5.70 2.61 0.70
CA VAL A 102 5.59 2.41 -0.74
C VAL A 102 4.70 3.48 -1.37
N VAL A 103 5.14 4.07 -2.47
CA VAL A 103 4.33 4.92 -3.35
C VAL A 103 4.25 4.20 -4.69
N SER A 104 3.08 3.64 -5.00
CA SER A 104 2.84 2.91 -6.25
C SER A 104 1.77 3.61 -7.08
N ILE A 105 2.17 4.17 -8.22
CA ILE A 105 1.28 4.81 -9.19
C ILE A 105 1.26 3.92 -10.43
N GLY A 106 0.25 3.07 -10.54
CA GLY A 106 0.03 2.19 -11.70
C GLY A 106 -0.67 2.92 -12.85
N CYS A 107 -0.34 2.55 -14.09
CA CYS A 107 -0.99 3.11 -15.28
C CYS A 107 -1.28 2.10 -16.41
N CYS A 108 -0.48 1.04 -16.57
CA CYS A 108 -0.67 0.02 -17.61
C CYS A 108 -1.18 -1.28 -17.00
N TYR A 109 -2.46 -1.33 -16.62
CA TYR A 109 -3.10 -2.52 -16.04
C TYR A 109 -3.24 -3.67 -17.05
N ASN A 110 -3.21 -3.40 -18.34
CA ASN A 110 -3.17 -4.42 -19.39
C ASN A 110 -1.96 -5.37 -19.30
N LEU A 111 -0.85 -4.90 -18.71
CA LEU A 111 0.35 -5.69 -18.47
C LEU A 111 0.32 -6.48 -17.14
N LEU A 112 -0.78 -6.40 -16.38
CA LEU A 112 -0.96 -7.17 -15.16
C LEU A 112 -1.26 -8.62 -15.53
N SER A 113 -0.43 -9.54 -15.06
CA SER A 113 -0.69 -10.97 -15.21
C SER A 113 -1.82 -11.40 -14.31
N GLU A 114 -2.61 -12.36 -14.79
CA GLU A 114 -3.75 -12.91 -14.09
C GLU A 114 -3.55 -14.41 -13.90
N GLU A 115 -3.92 -14.91 -12.72
CA GLU A 115 -3.90 -16.35 -12.45
C GLU A 115 -4.81 -17.06 -13.46
N VAL A 116 -4.21 -17.86 -14.33
CA VAL A 116 -4.94 -18.79 -15.18
C VAL A 116 -4.98 -20.12 -14.45
N GLU A 117 -6.12 -20.80 -14.49
CA GLU A 117 -6.29 -22.11 -13.85
C GLU A 117 -5.10 -23.03 -14.20
N ASN A 118 -4.44 -23.56 -13.16
CA ASN A 118 -3.32 -24.53 -13.22
C ASN A 118 -1.90 -23.99 -13.44
N ALA A 119 -1.62 -22.71 -13.19
CA ALA A 119 -0.25 -22.20 -13.17
C ALA A 119 0.26 -21.93 -11.74
N ASP A 120 1.30 -22.63 -11.30
CA ASP A 120 2.02 -22.44 -10.03
C ASP A 120 2.89 -21.14 -10.00
N SER A 121 2.57 -20.19 -10.89
CA SER A 121 3.34 -18.97 -11.10
C SER A 121 2.86 -17.85 -10.18
N GLN A 122 3.78 -17.06 -9.61
CA GLN A 122 3.42 -15.79 -8.98
C GLN A 122 2.79 -14.84 -10.02
N CYS A 123 1.47 -14.74 -10.04
CA CYS A 123 0.74 -13.79 -10.86
C CYS A 123 0.61 -12.41 -10.18
N GLY A 124 0.27 -11.41 -10.99
CA GLY A 124 -0.03 -10.06 -10.57
C GLY A 124 -1.41 -9.91 -9.93
N PHE A 125 -2.42 -10.61 -10.45
CA PHE A 125 -3.77 -10.63 -9.91
C PHE A 125 -4.32 -12.06 -9.85
N PRO A 126 -5.06 -12.43 -8.79
CA PRO A 126 -5.26 -11.68 -7.55
C PRO A 126 -4.13 -11.89 -6.54
N MET A 127 -3.74 -10.84 -5.80
CA MET A 127 -2.74 -10.97 -4.73
C MET A 127 -3.33 -11.49 -3.41
N SER A 128 -4.57 -11.11 -3.09
CA SER A 128 -5.18 -11.40 -1.79
C SER A 128 -5.84 -12.77 -1.76
N LYS A 129 -5.74 -13.46 -0.61
CA LYS A 129 -6.39 -14.76 -0.41
C LYS A 129 -7.92 -14.68 -0.58
N GLY A 130 -8.54 -13.59 -0.10
CA GLY A 130 -9.98 -13.41 -0.20
C GLY A 130 -10.48 -13.34 -1.64
N ILE A 131 -9.79 -12.60 -2.51
CA ILE A 131 -10.17 -12.49 -3.93
C ILE A 131 -9.85 -13.78 -4.68
N LYS A 132 -8.73 -14.45 -4.36
CA LYS A 132 -8.44 -15.81 -4.86
C LYS A 132 -9.57 -16.78 -4.54
N SER A 133 -10.03 -16.82 -3.28
CA SER A 133 -11.15 -17.70 -2.87
C SER A 133 -12.50 -17.34 -3.49
N ALA A 134 -12.68 -16.09 -3.89
CA ALA A 134 -13.88 -15.64 -4.60
C ALA A 134 -13.88 -16.00 -6.10
N GLY A 135 -12.76 -16.49 -6.65
CA GLY A 135 -12.66 -16.89 -8.06
C GLY A 135 -12.86 -15.73 -9.05
N LEU A 136 -12.53 -14.50 -8.65
CA LEU A 136 -12.70 -13.33 -9.50
C LEU A 136 -11.60 -13.25 -10.56
N SER A 137 -12.00 -12.96 -11.80
CA SER A 137 -11.13 -12.62 -12.91
C SER A 137 -11.53 -11.27 -13.53
N LEU A 138 -10.53 -10.49 -13.93
CA LEU A 138 -10.66 -9.21 -14.63
C LEU A 138 -10.84 -9.46 -16.13
N GLY A 139 -10.06 -10.37 -16.72
CA GLY A 139 -9.98 -10.55 -18.16
C GLY A 139 -9.27 -9.40 -18.89
N LYS A 140 -8.85 -9.64 -20.14
CA LYS A 140 -8.03 -8.71 -20.92
C LYS A 140 -8.71 -7.36 -21.13
N SER A 141 -9.96 -7.35 -21.61
CA SER A 141 -10.68 -6.11 -21.93
C SER A 141 -10.89 -5.20 -20.72
N SER A 142 -11.17 -5.77 -19.53
CA SER A 142 -11.29 -4.96 -18.31
C SER A 142 -9.95 -4.33 -17.92
N ARG A 143 -8.84 -5.07 -18.07
CA ARG A 143 -7.49 -4.54 -17.83
C ARG A 143 -7.11 -3.46 -18.84
N ASP A 144 -7.47 -3.63 -20.11
CA ASP A 144 -7.26 -2.63 -21.16
C ASP A 144 -8.07 -1.34 -20.88
N LEU A 145 -9.32 -1.48 -20.44
CA LEU A 145 -10.18 -0.35 -20.09
C LEU A 145 -9.69 0.38 -18.84
N ALA A 146 -9.17 -0.34 -17.84
CA ALA A 146 -8.61 0.23 -16.62
C ALA A 146 -7.41 1.16 -16.87
N CYS A 147 -6.71 1.01 -18.00
CA CYS A 147 -5.64 1.94 -18.40
C CYS A 147 -6.14 3.34 -18.78
N GLN A 148 -7.46 3.52 -18.96
CA GLN A 148 -8.05 4.82 -19.26
C GLN A 148 -8.33 5.59 -17.97
N SER A 149 -7.67 6.74 -17.81
CA SER A 149 -7.93 7.62 -16.68
C SER A 149 -9.27 8.35 -16.86
N ALA A 150 -10.21 8.11 -15.92
CA ALA A 150 -11.49 8.82 -15.85
C ALA A 150 -11.31 10.34 -15.69
N GLU A 151 -10.14 10.79 -15.20
CA GLU A 151 -9.79 12.20 -15.09
C GLU A 151 -9.80 12.92 -16.45
N ARG A 152 -9.46 12.21 -17.53
CA ARG A 152 -9.50 12.77 -18.89
C ARG A 152 -10.90 13.17 -19.32
N TRP A 153 -11.95 12.62 -18.70
CA TRP A 153 -13.33 12.92 -19.04
C TRP A 153 -13.92 14.05 -18.20
N ARG A 154 -13.29 14.40 -17.08
CA ARG A 154 -13.82 15.40 -16.13
C ARG A 154 -13.97 16.78 -16.76
N CYS A 155 -13.11 17.11 -17.72
CA CYS A 155 -13.15 18.40 -18.42
C CYS A 155 -13.96 18.35 -19.73
N LEU A 156 -14.53 17.19 -20.08
CA LEU A 156 -15.33 17.03 -21.30
C LEU A 156 -16.81 17.28 -21.01
N GLY A 157 -17.53 17.83 -22.00
CA GLY A 157 -18.98 17.82 -21.99
C GLY A 157 -19.52 16.38 -22.05
N LYS A 158 -20.76 16.17 -21.60
CA LYS A 158 -21.38 14.84 -21.49
C LYS A 158 -21.25 13.99 -22.76
N ASP A 159 -21.58 14.55 -23.93
CA ASP A 159 -21.57 13.82 -25.20
C ASP A 159 -20.15 13.46 -25.64
N ALA A 160 -19.19 14.39 -25.47
CA ALA A 160 -17.78 14.13 -25.76
C ALA A 160 -17.16 13.08 -24.83
N GLY A 161 -17.55 13.09 -23.54
CA GLY A 161 -17.15 12.07 -22.58
C GLY A 161 -17.68 10.68 -22.94
N LEU A 162 -18.96 10.59 -23.30
CA LEU A 162 -19.59 9.34 -23.71
C LEU A 162 -18.93 8.77 -24.97
N HIS A 163 -18.72 9.61 -26.00
CA HIS A 163 -18.06 9.19 -27.23
C HIS A 163 -16.63 8.68 -26.98
N ASN A 164 -15.87 9.34 -26.10
CA ASN A 164 -14.53 8.87 -25.73
C ASN A 164 -14.58 7.52 -25.00
N PHE A 165 -15.50 7.36 -24.05
CA PHE A 165 -15.69 6.10 -23.36
C PHE A 165 -16.01 4.96 -24.33
N GLU A 166 -16.97 5.17 -25.23
CA GLU A 166 -17.36 4.18 -26.25
C GLU A 166 -16.17 3.79 -27.13
N LEU A 167 -15.39 4.77 -27.63
CA LEU A 167 -14.20 4.50 -28.43
C LEU A 167 -13.20 3.60 -27.67
N HIS A 168 -12.94 3.87 -26.40
CA HIS A 168 -12.02 3.08 -25.59
C HIS A 168 -12.59 1.69 -25.24
N ALA A 169 -13.89 1.59 -24.99
CA ALA A 169 -14.56 0.32 -24.77
C ALA A 169 -14.48 -0.57 -26.02
N PHE A 170 -14.76 -0.03 -27.21
CA PHE A 170 -14.62 -0.76 -28.46
C PHE A 170 -13.17 -1.18 -28.74
N ARG A 171 -12.19 -0.31 -28.47
CA ARG A 171 -10.76 -0.69 -28.56
C ARG A 171 -10.43 -1.86 -27.64
N ALA A 172 -10.84 -1.80 -26.37
CA ALA A 172 -10.59 -2.86 -25.41
C ALA A 172 -11.30 -4.19 -25.77
N ALA A 173 -12.47 -4.12 -26.41
CA ALA A 173 -13.23 -5.29 -26.85
C ALA A 173 -12.64 -5.95 -28.11
N PHE A 174 -12.07 -5.15 -29.03
CA PHE A 174 -11.68 -5.63 -30.36
C PHE A 174 -10.17 -5.65 -30.64
N GLN A 175 -9.32 -5.08 -29.79
CA GLN A 175 -7.88 -5.32 -29.86
C GLN A 175 -7.58 -6.73 -29.34
N MET A 176 -7.62 -7.71 -30.27
CA MET A 176 -7.09 -9.05 -30.05
C MET A 176 -5.58 -9.05 -30.17
#